data_AF-A0A8B6CCA0-F1
#
_entry.id   AF-A0A8B6CCA0-F1
#
_cell.length_a   1.000
_cell.length_b   1.000
_cell.length_c   1.000
_cell.angle_alpha   90.00
_cell.angle_beta   90.00
_cell.angle_gamma   90.00
#
_symmetry.space_group_name_H-M   'P 1'
#
loop_
_entity.id
_entity.type
_entity.pdbx_description
1 polymer ?
#
loop_
_entity_poly.entity_id
_entity_poly.type
_entity_poly.pdbx_seq_one_letter_code
_entity_poly.pdbx_strand_id
1 'polypeptide(L)'
;MDKVFQSGVGACGSVRVSLPVDGAQKEFKFMILREDEKCVTAKCGSDAGFNVSKTNNLYVVSFYTSNSVQPGNCAKRNNYVQQQLLAAGQ
;
A
#
# COMPACT_ATOMS: atom_id res chain seq x y z
N MET A 1 -10.17 12.49 -4.67
CA MET A 1 -8.87 11.96 -4.18
C MET A 1 -8.10 13.17 -3.73
N ASP A 2 -7.90 13.32 -2.42
CA ASP A 2 -6.85 14.19 -1.90
C ASP A 2 -5.52 13.82 -2.55
N LYS A 3 -4.58 14.77 -2.62
CA LYS A 3 -3.31 14.76 -3.38
C LYS A 3 -2.34 13.58 -3.14
N VAL A 4 -2.77 12.53 -2.44
CA VAL A 4 -1.99 11.35 -2.02
C VAL A 4 -1.77 10.33 -3.17
N PHE A 5 -2.59 10.32 -4.22
CA PHE A 5 -2.60 9.27 -5.27
C PHE A 5 -2.52 9.84 -6.71
N GLN A 6 -1.61 10.78 -6.97
CA GLN A 6 -1.41 11.35 -8.33
C GLN A 6 0.06 11.26 -8.75
N SER A 7 0.69 10.10 -8.56
CA SER A 7 2.12 9.96 -8.89
C SER A 7 2.35 9.17 -10.19
N GLY A 8 1.45 8.26 -10.58
CA GLY A 8 1.55 7.48 -11.82
C GLY A 8 2.37 6.20 -11.65
N VAL A 9 2.11 5.19 -12.49
CA VAL A 9 2.87 3.93 -12.50
C VAL A 9 4.34 4.20 -12.86
N GLY A 10 5.26 3.59 -12.11
CA GLY A 10 6.71 3.83 -12.24
C GLY A 10 7.22 5.02 -11.42
N ALA A 11 6.32 5.83 -10.84
CA ALA A 11 6.73 6.92 -9.98
C ALA A 11 7.34 6.41 -8.67
N CYS A 12 8.33 7.16 -8.22
CA CYS A 12 9.00 6.93 -6.95
C CYS A 12 8.45 7.90 -5.91
N GLY A 13 7.97 7.35 -4.80
CA GLY A 13 7.53 8.10 -3.62
C GLY A 13 8.36 7.72 -2.39
N SER A 14 8.39 8.60 -1.41
CA SER A 14 9.06 8.34 -0.12
C SER A 14 8.08 8.50 1.02
N VAL A 15 7.98 7.51 1.91
CA VAL A 15 7.27 7.65 3.18
C VAL A 15 8.30 7.67 4.30
N ARG A 16 8.23 8.70 5.16
CA ARG A 16 9.03 8.77 6.38
C ARG A 16 8.25 8.12 7.51
N VAL A 17 8.81 7.07 8.10
CA VAL A 17 8.23 6.37 9.25
C VAL A 17 9.12 6.63 10.46
N SER A 18 8.55 7.17 11.52
CA SER A 18 9.22 7.27 12.82
C SER A 18 8.96 5.97 13.59
N LEU A 19 9.98 5.15 13.80
CA LEU A 19 9.84 3.95 14.63
C LEU A 19 10.08 4.35 16.10
N PRO A 20 9.19 3.97 17.04
CA PRO A 20 9.26 4.39 18.43
C PRO A 20 10.46 3.80 19.19
N VAL A 21 11.17 2.84 18.60
CA VAL A 21 12.25 2.10 19.28
C VAL A 21 13.54 2.92 19.38
N ASP A 22 13.81 3.82 18.41
CA ASP A 22 15.13 4.48 18.32
C ASP A 22 15.05 6.02 18.18
N GLY A 23 13.85 6.62 18.08
CA GLY A 23 13.67 8.02 17.71
C GLY A 23 14.13 8.38 16.28
N ALA A 24 14.66 7.40 15.54
CA ALA A 24 15.12 7.56 14.18
C ALA A 24 13.94 7.56 13.20
N GLN A 25 13.84 8.62 12.41
CA GLN A 25 13.01 8.62 11.21
C GLN A 25 13.71 7.81 10.13
N LYS A 26 13.09 6.70 9.71
CA LYS A 26 13.54 5.94 8.55
C LYS A 26 12.72 6.35 7.34
N GLU A 27 13.40 6.81 6.30
CA GLU A 27 12.79 7.07 5.00
C GLU A 27 12.78 5.77 4.19
N PHE A 28 11.59 5.32 3.83
CA PHE A 28 11.40 4.19 2.93
C PHE A 28 11.03 4.73 1.56
N LYS A 29 11.82 4.34 0.54
CA LYS A 29 11.56 4.68 -0.85
C LYS A 29 10.74 3.57 -1.49
N PHE A 30 9.61 3.93 -2.09
CA PHE A 30 8.72 3.01 -2.76
C PHE A 30 8.57 3.38 -4.23
N MET A 31 8.40 2.37 -5.07
CA MET A 31 8.04 2.50 -6.46
C MET A 31 6.61 2.00 -6.66
N ILE A 32 5.77 2.80 -7.31
CA ILE A 32 4.42 2.39 -7.67
C ILE A 32 4.49 1.41 -8.84
N LEU A 33 4.08 0.18 -8.60
CA LEU A 33 4.02 -0.87 -9.61
C LEU A 33 2.67 -0.88 -10.35
N ARG A 34 1.61 -0.47 -9.66
CA ARG A 34 0.25 -0.39 -10.20
C ARG A 34 -0.52 0.71 -9.49
N GLU A 35 -1.28 1.47 -10.26
CA GLU A 35 -2.22 2.47 -9.77
C GLU A 35 -3.44 2.45 -10.68
N ASP A 36 -4.61 2.25 -10.08
CA ASP A 36 -5.91 2.41 -10.72
C ASP A 36 -6.89 3.10 -9.74
N GLU A 37 -8.12 3.35 -10.18
CA GLU A 37 -9.12 4.07 -9.39
C GLU A 37 -9.44 3.42 -8.03
N LYS A 38 -9.17 2.11 -7.90
CA LYS A 38 -9.54 1.30 -6.74
C LYS A 38 -8.35 0.86 -5.92
N CYS A 39 -7.15 0.74 -6.51
CA CYS A 39 -5.99 0.21 -5.81
C CYS A 39 -4.65 0.82 -6.23
N VAL A 40 -3.72 0.83 -5.29
CA VAL A 40 -2.31 1.16 -5.50
C VAL A 40 -1.44 0.05 -4.94
N THR A 41 -0.48 -0.41 -5.72
CA THR A 41 0.56 -1.35 -5.28
C THR A 41 1.91 -0.67 -5.41
N ALA A 42 2.67 -0.66 -4.31
CA ALA A 42 4.00 -0.10 -4.29
C ALA A 42 5.00 -1.04 -3.65
N LYS A 43 6.27 -0.96 -4.08
CA LYS A 43 7.37 -1.82 -3.63
C LYS A 43 8.52 -0.98 -3.08
N CYS A 44 9.04 -1.35 -1.92
CA CYS A 44 10.29 -0.81 -1.36
C CYS A 44 11.42 -1.82 -1.59
N GLY A 45 12.40 -1.47 -2.43
CA GLY A 45 13.55 -2.31 -2.72
C GLY A 45 13.19 -3.64 -3.38
N SER A 46 13.93 -4.71 -3.05
CA SER A 46 13.69 -6.06 -3.57
C SER A 46 12.56 -6.79 -2.84
N ASP A 47 12.31 -6.47 -1.58
CA ASP A 47 11.72 -7.41 -0.61
C ASP A 47 10.59 -6.88 0.25
N ALA A 48 10.11 -5.66 0.04
CA ALA A 48 8.98 -5.15 0.80
C ALA A 48 8.05 -4.33 -0.07
N GLY A 49 6.84 -4.09 0.42
CA GLY A 49 5.90 -3.23 -0.27
C GLY A 49 4.59 -3.11 0.48
N PHE A 50 3.65 -2.44 -0.17
CA PHE A 50 2.31 -2.32 0.34
C PHE A 50 1.28 -2.33 -0.80
N ASN A 51 0.06 -2.67 -0.45
CA ASN A 51 -1.11 -2.53 -1.29
C ASN A 51 -2.13 -1.65 -0.55
N VAL A 52 -2.72 -0.71 -1.27
CA VAL A 52 -3.82 0.13 -0.79
C VAL A 52 -5.02 -0.17 -1.67
N SER A 53 -6.16 -0.47 -1.07
CA SER A 53 -7.45 -0.52 -1.76
C SER A 53 -8.42 0.48 -1.16
N LYS A 54 -9.19 1.15 -2.01
CA LYS A 54 -10.16 2.16 -1.61
C LYS A 54 -11.56 1.56 -1.47
N THR A 55 -12.25 1.85 -0.37
CA THR A 55 -13.70 1.61 -0.22
C THR A 55 -14.47 2.93 -0.40
N ASN A 56 -15.76 2.99 -0.05
CA ASN A 56 -16.50 4.25 -0.18
C ASN A 56 -15.95 5.32 0.76
N ASN A 57 -15.62 4.95 2.00
CA ASN A 57 -15.23 5.88 3.05
C ASN A 57 -13.88 5.56 3.70
N LEU A 58 -13.23 4.45 3.36
CA LEU A 58 -12.00 3.98 3.99
C LEU A 58 -10.93 3.59 2.96
N TYR A 59 -9.70 3.44 3.45
CA TYR A 59 -8.60 2.82 2.72
C TYR A 59 -8.12 1.60 3.48
N VAL A 60 -8.00 0.46 2.79
CA VAL A 60 -7.41 -0.76 3.32
C VAL A 60 -5.94 -0.77 2.93
N VAL A 61 -5.06 -0.58 3.90
CA VAL A 61 -3.61 -0.61 3.68
C VAL A 61 -3.05 -1.92 4.21
N SER A 62 -2.30 -2.66 3.38
CA SER A 62 -1.61 -3.88 3.78
C SER A 62 -0.14 -3.81 3.42
N PHE A 63 0.72 -4.08 4.40
CA PHE A 63 2.16 -4.17 4.22
C PHE A 63 2.59 -5.63 4.09
N TYR A 64 3.64 -5.87 3.31
CA TYR A 64 4.25 -7.19 3.18
C TYR A 64 5.77 -7.10 3.11
N THR A 65 6.40 -8.21 3.46
CA THR A 65 7.80 -8.50 3.15
C THR A 65 7.84 -9.77 2.30
N SER A 66 8.70 -9.87 1.29
CA SER A 66 8.83 -11.03 0.40
C SER A 66 9.14 -12.32 1.15
N ASN A 67 9.80 -12.22 2.31
CA ASN A 67 10.08 -13.31 3.23
C ASN A 67 8.83 -13.87 3.95
N SER A 68 7.72 -13.11 3.98
CA SER A 68 6.49 -13.51 4.67
C SER A 68 5.33 -13.75 3.71
N VAL A 69 5.17 -12.90 2.69
CA VAL A 69 4.04 -12.96 1.76
C VAL A 69 4.47 -12.46 0.37
N GLN A 70 4.20 -13.25 -0.65
CA GLN A 70 4.38 -12.83 -2.04
C GLN A 70 3.47 -11.63 -2.38
N PRO A 71 3.94 -10.63 -3.15
CA PRO A 71 3.15 -9.42 -3.46
C PRO A 71 1.74 -9.72 -3.97
N GLY A 72 1.61 -10.71 -4.87
CA GLY A 72 0.31 -11.12 -5.42
C GLY A 72 -0.66 -11.68 -4.37
N ASN A 73 -0.14 -12.37 -3.34
CA ASN A 73 -0.97 -12.88 -2.25
C ASN A 73 -1.39 -11.76 -1.29
N CYS A 74 -0.51 -10.77 -1.04
CA CYS A 74 -0.86 -9.58 -0.27
C CYS A 74 -2.00 -8.81 -0.95
N ALA A 75 -1.87 -8.53 -2.26
CA ALA A 75 -2.90 -7.85 -3.03
C ALA A 75 -4.23 -8.61 -3.05
N LYS A 76 -4.20 -9.94 -3.22
CA LYS A 76 -5.41 -10.78 -3.17
C LYS A 76 -6.15 -10.66 -1.84
N ARG A 77 -5.42 -10.72 -0.71
CA ARG A 77 -6.01 -10.59 0.63
C ARG A 77 -6.54 -9.18 0.89
N ASN A 78 -5.81 -8.15 0.46
CA ASN A 78 -6.24 -6.76 0.59
C ASN A 78 -7.55 -6.51 -0.18
N ASN A 79 -7.63 -6.98 -1.43
CA ASN A 79 -8.85 -6.90 -2.24
C ASN A 79 -10.00 -7.68 -1.61
N TYR A 80 -9.75 -8.87 -1.06
CA TYR A 80 -10.79 -9.62 -0.36
C TYR A 80 -11.40 -8.82 0.80
N VAL A 81 -10.57 -8.20 1.64
CA VAL A 81 -11.03 -7.35 2.75
C VAL A 81 -11.78 -6.12 2.23
N GLN A 82 -11.28 -5.45 1.18
CA GLN A 82 -11.97 -4.34 0.52
C GLN A 82 -13.38 -4.75 0.06
N GLN A 83 -13.54 -5.91 -0.58
CA GLN A 83 -14.85 -6.38 -1.04
C GLN A 83 -15.81 -6.67 0.12
N GLN A 84 -15.33 -7.22 1.23
CA GLN A 84 -16.15 -7.42 2.43
C GLN A 84 -16.61 -6.08 3.03
N LEU A 85 -15.72 -5.09 3.07
CA LEU A 85 -16.06 -3.75 3.56
C LEU A 85 -17.07 -3.04 2.65
N LEU A 86 -16.90 -3.13 1.33
CA LEU A 86 -17.86 -2.61 0.36
C LEU A 86 -19.24 -3.28 0.51
N ALA A 87 -19.27 -4.61 0.68
CA ALA A 87 -20.51 -5.35 0.93
C ALA A 87 -21.19 -4.95 2.25
N ALA A 88 -20.41 -4.52 3.25
CA ALA A 88 -20.90 -3.98 4.51
C ALA A 88 -21.28 -2.47 4.44
N GLY A 89 -21.19 -1.85 3.27
CA GLY A 89 -21.52 -0.43 3.06
C GLY A 89 -20.43 0.56 3.49
N GLN A 90 -19.19 0.10 3.70
CA GLN A 90 -18.04 0.93 4.06
C GLN A 90 -17.30 1.48 2.81
#